data_AF-A0A2V1ITH3-F1
#
_entry.id   AF-A0A2V1ITH3-F1
#
_cell.length_a   1.000
_cell.length_b   1.000
_cell.length_c   1.000
_cell.angle_alpha   90.00
_cell.angle_beta   90.00
_cell.angle_gamma   90.00
#
_symmetry.space_group_name_H-M   'P 1'
#
loop_
_entity.id
_entity.type
_entity.pdbx_description
1 polymer ?
#
loop_
_entity_poly.entity_id
_entity_poly.type
_entity_poly.pdbx_seq_one_letter_code
_entity_poly.pdbx_strand_id
1 'polypeptide(L)'
;MKTFELLNLSDILSRLPLGKLSIERRAALTRTVCAISRARKPFDDCLTEAKKKLVPDGYEELSGKTDRTPDEDARLKDMTENYNKAVHATIKPELNAEVTLTVSKPMTAEDLLALADCDEKWTLADTMWVANLLGIDMAE
;
A
#
# COMPACT_ATOMS: atom_id res chain seq x y z
N MET A 1 6.31 12.46 -3.78
CA MET A 1 6.01 11.67 -2.56
C MET A 1 6.93 10.47 -2.52
N LYS A 2 7.13 9.85 -1.37
CA LYS A 2 7.88 8.59 -1.23
C LYS A 2 6.98 7.39 -1.49
N THR A 3 7.58 6.27 -1.91
CA THR A 3 6.82 5.02 -2.17
C THR A 3 5.98 4.58 -0.98
N PHE A 4 6.49 4.65 0.26
CA PHE A 4 5.66 4.28 1.42
C PHE A 4 4.42 5.17 1.60
N GLU A 5 4.50 6.46 1.25
CA GLU A 5 3.36 7.37 1.31
C GLU A 5 2.33 6.98 0.26
N LEU A 6 2.80 6.61 -0.94
CA LEU A 6 1.95 6.08 -2.02
C LEU A 6 1.24 4.78 -1.59
N LEU A 7 1.93 3.87 -0.89
CA LEU A 7 1.34 2.63 -0.38
C LEU A 7 0.27 2.90 0.69
N ASN A 8 0.56 3.76 1.67
CA ASN A 8 -0.41 4.16 2.68
C ASN A 8 -1.65 4.81 2.04
N LEU A 9 -1.43 5.65 1.02
CA LEU A 9 -2.51 6.30 0.28
C LEU A 9 -3.35 5.27 -0.48
N SER A 10 -2.71 4.28 -1.11
CA SER A 10 -3.39 3.16 -1.77
C SER A 10 -4.31 2.43 -0.80
N ASP A 11 -3.83 2.10 0.40
CA ASP A 11 -4.57 1.32 1.40
C ASP A 11 -5.77 2.09 1.95
N ILE A 12 -5.60 3.38 2.23
CA ILE A 12 -6.68 4.25 2.73
C ILE A 12 -7.76 4.47 1.67
N LEU A 13 -7.39 4.71 0.41
CA LEU A 13 -8.37 4.99 -0.65
C LEU A 13 -9.09 3.72 -1.12
N SER A 14 -8.40 2.57 -1.18
CA SER A 14 -8.97 1.32 -1.71
C SER A 14 -9.96 0.64 -0.77
N ARG A 15 -9.92 0.96 0.54
CA ARG A 15 -10.81 0.37 1.55
C ARG A 15 -12.14 1.12 1.72
N LEU A 16 -12.28 2.31 1.12
CA LEU A 16 -13.47 3.15 1.32
C LEU A 16 -14.74 2.50 0.75
N PRO A 17 -15.85 2.43 1.50
CA PRO A 17 -17.10 1.89 0.98
C PRO A 17 -17.80 2.96 0.12
N LEU A 18 -17.73 2.80 -1.20
CA LEU A 18 -18.11 3.84 -2.16
C LEU A 18 -19.63 3.96 -2.43
N GLY A 19 -20.45 3.26 -1.66
CA GLY A 19 -21.90 3.16 -1.89
C GLY A 19 -22.64 4.50 -1.82
N LYS A 20 -22.12 5.45 -1.03
CA LYS A 20 -22.72 6.78 -0.81
C LYS A 20 -22.27 7.84 -1.83
N LEU A 21 -21.28 7.54 -2.66
CA LEU A 21 -20.78 8.47 -3.67
C LEU A 21 -21.59 8.41 -4.96
N SER A 22 -21.68 9.55 -5.66
CA SER A 22 -22.17 9.59 -7.03
C SER A 22 -21.24 8.80 -7.97
N ILE A 23 -21.73 8.45 -9.16
CA ILE A 23 -20.92 7.70 -10.13
C ILE A 23 -19.70 8.51 -10.60
N GLU A 24 -19.82 9.83 -10.70
CA GLU A 24 -18.74 10.75 -11.08
C GLU A 24 -17.63 10.75 -10.03
N ARG A 25 -17.99 10.85 -8.74
CA ARG A 25 -17.04 10.82 -7.61
C ARG A 25 -16.36 9.46 -7.48
N ARG A 26 -17.11 8.37 -7.65
CA ARG A 26 -16.52 7.02 -7.72
C ARG A 26 -15.53 6.91 -8.86
N ALA A 27 -15.86 7.45 -10.04
CA ALA A 27 -14.95 7.43 -11.18
C ALA A 27 -13.69 8.27 -10.93
N ALA A 28 -13.80 9.42 -10.26
CA ALA A 28 -12.66 10.25 -9.88
C ALA A 28 -11.71 9.52 -8.93
N LEU A 29 -12.24 8.93 -7.85
CA LEU A 29 -11.47 8.12 -6.92
C LEU A 29 -10.83 6.91 -7.61
N THR A 30 -11.59 6.19 -8.44
CA THR A 30 -11.08 5.01 -9.15
C THR A 30 -9.94 5.37 -10.10
N ARG A 31 -9.99 6.51 -10.79
CA ARG A 31 -8.86 6.98 -11.62
C ARG A 31 -7.60 7.22 -10.79
N THR A 32 -7.74 7.83 -9.61
CA THR A 32 -6.64 8.03 -8.67
C THR A 32 -6.07 6.70 -8.20
N VAL A 33 -6.92 5.74 -7.79
CA VAL A 33 -6.48 4.40 -7.38
C VAL A 33 -5.77 3.68 -8.53
N CYS A 34 -6.28 3.73 -9.76
CA CYS A 34 -5.60 3.13 -10.92
C CYS A 34 -4.24 3.78 -11.20
N ALA A 35 -4.11 5.11 -11.03
CA ALA A 35 -2.84 5.79 -11.17
C ALA A 35 -1.84 5.37 -10.09
N ILE A 36 -2.31 5.23 -8.84
CA ILE A 36 -1.51 4.70 -7.73
C ILE A 36 -1.04 3.28 -8.04
N SER A 37 -1.94 2.39 -8.48
CA SER A 37 -1.59 1.01 -8.85
C SER A 37 -0.51 0.93 -9.94
N ARG A 38 -0.55 1.83 -10.94
CA ARG A 38 0.51 1.91 -11.94
C ARG A 38 1.83 2.41 -11.36
N ALA A 39 1.79 3.44 -10.50
CA ALA A 39 2.97 4.03 -9.90
C ALA A 39 3.67 3.10 -8.90
N ARG A 40 2.92 2.25 -8.18
CA ARG A 40 3.49 1.27 -7.22
C ARG A 40 4.03 -0.01 -7.88
N LYS A 41 3.72 -0.26 -9.15
CA LYS A 41 4.08 -1.50 -9.84
C LYS A 41 5.59 -1.83 -9.76
N PRO A 42 6.53 -0.89 -9.94
CA PRO A 42 7.95 -1.19 -9.81
C PRO A 42 8.33 -1.70 -8.41
N PHE A 43 7.75 -1.11 -7.36
CA PHE A 43 7.95 -1.57 -5.99
C PHE A 43 7.38 -2.97 -5.77
N ASP A 44 6.16 -3.25 -6.26
CA ASP A 44 5.53 -4.57 -6.15
C ASP A 44 6.36 -5.65 -6.86
N ASP A 45 6.88 -5.34 -8.05
CA ASP A 45 7.74 -6.24 -8.83
C ASP A 45 9.07 -6.49 -8.06
N CYS A 46 9.70 -5.45 -7.50
CA CYS A 46 10.89 -5.57 -6.63
C CYS A 46 10.64 -6.40 -5.37
N LEU A 47 9.52 -6.18 -4.67
CA LEU A 47 9.13 -6.92 -3.49
C LEU A 47 8.91 -8.40 -3.81
N THR A 48 8.29 -8.69 -4.95
CA THR A 48 8.04 -10.06 -5.42
C THR A 48 9.37 -10.75 -5.72
N GLU A 49 10.29 -10.09 -6.42
CA GLU A 49 11.61 -10.63 -6.73
C GLU A 49 12.45 -10.86 -5.46
N ALA A 50 12.43 -9.92 -4.51
CA ALA A 50 13.14 -10.07 -3.24
C ALA A 50 12.61 -11.27 -2.44
N LYS A 51 11.28 -11.39 -2.32
CA LYS A 51 10.66 -12.54 -1.66
C LYS A 51 11.04 -13.86 -2.32
N LYS A 52 10.99 -13.92 -3.65
CA LYS A 52 11.32 -15.13 -4.41
C LYS A 52 12.79 -15.55 -4.28
N LYS A 53 13.73 -14.60 -4.33
CA LYS A 53 15.17 -14.91 -4.33
C LYS A 53 15.77 -15.11 -2.95
N LEU A 54 15.12 -14.60 -1.91
CA LEU A 54 15.63 -14.66 -0.53
C LEU A 54 14.99 -15.77 0.31
N VAL A 55 14.10 -16.60 -0.27
CA VAL A 55 13.53 -17.75 0.43
C VAL A 55 14.67 -18.64 0.93
N PRO A 56 14.79 -18.88 2.25
CA PRO A 56 15.85 -19.74 2.78
C PRO A 56 15.67 -21.20 2.37
N ASP A 57 16.79 -21.92 2.21
CA ASP A 57 16.76 -23.35 1.92
C ASP A 57 15.97 -24.13 2.99
N GLY A 58 15.07 -25.01 2.54
CA GLY A 58 14.20 -25.81 3.42
C GLY A 58 13.06 -25.03 4.09
N TYR A 59 12.90 -23.73 3.83
CA TYR A 59 11.86 -22.91 4.43
C TYR A 59 10.45 -23.39 4.05
N GLU A 60 10.19 -23.63 2.77
CA GLU A 60 8.86 -24.02 2.28
C GLU A 60 8.44 -25.39 2.83
N GLU A 61 9.37 -26.35 2.87
CA GLU A 61 9.16 -27.68 3.43
C GLU A 61 8.83 -27.61 4.93
N LEU A 62 9.61 -26.84 5.70
CA LEU A 62 9.40 -26.68 7.14
C LEU A 62 8.10 -25.90 7.44
N SER A 63 7.80 -24.87 6.64
CA SER A 63 6.59 -24.05 6.80
C SER A 63 5.31 -24.82 6.47
N GLY A 64 5.36 -25.73 5.48
CA GLY A 64 4.24 -26.57 5.07
C GLY A 64 3.96 -27.76 5.99
N LYS A 65 4.88 -28.12 6.89
CA LYS A 65 4.73 -29.26 7.81
C LYS A 65 3.66 -29.00 8.87
N THR A 66 2.73 -29.95 9.04
CA THR A 66 1.62 -29.86 10.02
C THR A 66 1.95 -30.40 11.40
N ASP A 67 2.96 -31.27 11.51
CA ASP A 67 3.40 -31.97 12.72
C ASP A 67 4.81 -31.52 13.13
N ARG A 68 5.01 -30.20 13.26
CA ARG A 68 6.29 -29.64 13.70
C ARG A 68 6.56 -29.93 15.17
N THR A 69 7.80 -30.30 15.48
CA THR A 69 8.30 -30.33 16.86
C THR A 69 8.56 -28.91 17.37
N PRO A 70 8.69 -28.70 18.70
CA PRO A 70 9.06 -27.40 19.25
C PRO A 70 10.38 -26.84 18.68
N ASP A 71 11.36 -27.70 18.39
CA ASP A 71 12.63 -27.30 17.79
C ASP A 71 12.45 -26.86 16.33
N GLU A 72 11.58 -27.54 15.58
CA GLU A 72 11.21 -27.17 14.21
C GLU A 72 10.46 -25.84 14.17
N ASP A 73 9.56 -25.58 15.13
CA ASP A 73 8.88 -24.29 15.27
C ASP A 73 9.86 -23.16 15.62
N ALA A 74 10.80 -23.40 16.54
CA ALA A 74 11.84 -22.43 16.88
C ALA A 74 12.72 -22.11 15.67
N ARG A 75 13.16 -23.14 14.93
CA ARG A 75 13.92 -22.97 13.70
C ARG A 75 13.14 -22.22 12.62
N LEU A 76 11.86 -22.56 12.42
CA LEU A 76 11.01 -21.87 11.45
C LEU A 76 10.85 -20.39 11.81
N LYS A 77 10.67 -20.08 13.10
CA LYS A 77 10.58 -18.70 13.58
C LYS A 77 11.85 -17.93 13.26
N ASP A 78 13.02 -18.47 13.60
CA ASP A 78 14.31 -17.83 13.33
C ASP A 78 14.54 -17.63 11.82
N MET A 79 14.23 -18.64 11.01
CA MET A 79 14.30 -18.55 9.55
C MET A 79 13.36 -17.47 9.01
N THR A 80 12.12 -17.40 9.51
CA THR A 80 11.12 -16.39 9.12
C THR A 80 11.58 -14.99 9.47
N GLU A 81 12.12 -14.79 10.67
CA GLU A 81 12.62 -13.49 11.11
C GLU A 81 13.81 -13.03 10.26
N ASN A 82 14.77 -13.92 10.00
CA ASN A 82 15.93 -13.60 9.19
C ASN A 82 15.55 -13.33 7.72
N TYR A 83 14.65 -14.13 7.17
CA TYR A 83 14.08 -13.93 5.83
C TYR A 83 13.39 -12.57 5.71
N ASN A 84 12.48 -12.24 6.64
CA ASN A 84 11.77 -10.97 6.63
C ASN A 84 12.72 -9.77 6.80
N LYS A 85 13.74 -9.88 7.66
CA LYS A 85 14.79 -8.86 7.80
C LYS A 85 15.55 -8.66 6.50
N ALA A 86 15.94 -9.73 5.82
CA ALA A 86 16.65 -9.69 4.55
C ALA A 86 15.81 -9.06 3.43
N VAL A 87 14.54 -9.48 3.29
CA VAL A 87 13.59 -8.90 2.34
C VAL A 87 13.40 -7.40 2.62
N HIS A 88 13.14 -7.03 3.87
CA HIS A 88 12.94 -5.64 4.26
C HIS A 88 14.18 -4.78 3.98
N ALA A 89 15.38 -5.25 4.34
CA ALA A 89 16.63 -4.55 4.05
C ALA A 89 16.85 -4.34 2.54
N THR A 90 16.47 -5.34 1.74
CA THR A 90 16.60 -5.31 0.26
C THR A 90 15.64 -4.30 -0.38
N ILE A 91 14.39 -4.24 0.07
CA ILE A 91 13.37 -3.34 -0.50
C ILE A 91 13.41 -1.92 0.10
N LYS A 92 14.11 -1.72 1.22
CA LYS A 92 14.13 -0.43 1.94
C LYS A 92 14.52 0.76 1.06
N PRO A 93 15.48 0.67 0.12
CA PRO A 93 15.76 1.76 -0.81
C PRO A 93 14.54 2.12 -1.68
N GLU A 94 13.89 1.11 -2.26
CA GLU A 94 12.69 1.31 -3.10
C GLU A 94 11.50 1.86 -2.32
N LEU A 95 11.36 1.48 -1.05
CA LEU A 95 10.34 2.00 -0.13
C LEU A 95 10.53 3.51 0.13
N ASN A 96 11.78 3.98 0.11
CA ASN A 96 12.13 5.38 0.32
C ASN A 96 12.33 6.17 -0.98
N ALA A 97 12.24 5.51 -2.14
CA ALA A 97 12.37 6.14 -3.43
C ALA A 97 11.27 7.19 -3.64
N GLU A 98 11.62 8.25 -4.37
CA GLU A 98 10.64 9.24 -4.79
C GLU A 98 9.83 8.68 -5.96
N VAL A 99 8.52 8.87 -5.87
CA VAL A 99 7.57 8.50 -6.92
C VAL A 99 6.76 9.73 -7.31
N THR A 100 6.61 9.87 -8.63
CA THR A 100 5.73 10.87 -9.23
C THR A 100 4.41 10.22 -9.56
N LEU A 101 3.33 10.65 -8.90
CA LEU A 101 1.99 10.19 -9.19
C LEU A 101 1.34 11.12 -10.22
N THR A 102 0.96 10.57 -11.37
CA THR A 102 0.24 11.31 -12.42
C THR A 102 -1.18 10.75 -12.57
N VAL A 103 -2.18 11.57 -12.22
CA VAL A 103 -3.60 11.23 -12.35
C VAL A 103 -4.22 12.02 -13.49
N SER A 104 -4.72 11.33 -14.53
CA SER A 104 -5.49 11.98 -15.58
C SER A 104 -6.85 12.40 -15.03
N LYS A 105 -7.13 13.71 -15.01
CA LYS A 105 -8.30 14.32 -14.34
C LYS A 105 -8.30 13.98 -12.84
N PRO A 106 -7.43 14.63 -12.04
CA PRO A 106 -7.36 14.41 -10.61
C PRO A 106 -8.69 14.75 -9.94
N MET A 107 -8.89 14.22 -8.73
CA MET A 107 -10.03 14.60 -7.89
C MET A 107 -9.97 16.09 -7.57
N THR A 108 -11.14 16.71 -7.48
CA THR A 108 -11.26 18.09 -6.96
C THR A 108 -11.26 18.08 -5.42
N ALA A 109 -11.18 19.27 -4.81
CA ALA A 109 -11.37 19.42 -3.36
C ALA A 109 -12.75 18.92 -2.92
N GLU A 110 -13.81 19.23 -3.68
CA GLU A 110 -15.17 18.75 -3.42
C GLU A 110 -15.28 17.21 -3.50
N ASP A 111 -14.63 16.59 -4.49
CA ASP A 111 -14.59 15.12 -4.61
C ASP A 111 -13.93 14.49 -3.37
N LEU A 112 -12.86 15.12 -2.88
CA LEU A 112 -12.14 14.65 -1.71
C LEU A 112 -12.95 14.84 -0.42
N LEU A 113 -13.60 15.98 -0.23
CA LEU A 113 -14.46 16.24 0.92
C LEU A 113 -15.60 15.23 1.02
N ALA A 114 -16.17 14.81 -0.12
CA ALA A 114 -17.21 13.79 -0.17
C ALA A 114 -16.74 12.39 0.29
N LEU A 115 -15.43 12.13 0.38
CA LEU A 115 -14.93 10.86 0.91
C LEU A 115 -15.25 10.68 2.40
N ALA A 116 -15.40 11.78 3.16
CA ALA A 116 -15.77 11.73 4.57
C ALA A 116 -17.13 11.07 4.80
N ASP A 117 -18.05 11.15 3.84
CA ASP A 117 -19.36 10.51 3.94
C ASP A 117 -19.27 8.97 3.84
N CYS A 118 -18.19 8.46 3.25
CA CYS A 118 -18.00 7.04 2.98
C CYS A 118 -17.65 6.25 4.24
N ASP A 119 -16.78 6.77 5.10
CA ASP A 119 -16.29 6.06 6.28
C ASP A 119 -16.48 6.93 7.53
N GLU A 120 -17.24 6.44 8.50
CA GLU A 120 -17.49 7.16 9.77
C GLU A 120 -16.21 7.39 10.58
N LYS A 121 -15.14 6.64 10.29
CA LYS A 121 -13.82 6.84 10.89
C LYS A 121 -12.97 7.85 10.13
N TRP A 122 -13.44 8.37 8.99
CA TRP A 122 -12.71 9.36 8.21
C TRP A 122 -12.64 10.68 8.96
N THR A 123 -11.44 11.16 9.19
CA THR A 123 -11.20 12.40 9.93
C THR A 123 -10.80 13.53 9.01
N LEU A 124 -10.89 14.77 9.52
CA LEU A 124 -10.33 15.94 8.82
C LEU A 124 -8.82 15.77 8.56
N ALA A 125 -8.10 15.10 9.47
CA ALA A 125 -6.68 14.82 9.29
C ALA A 125 -6.43 13.91 8.08
N ASP A 126 -7.29 12.90 7.86
CA ASP A 126 -7.22 12.03 6.67
C ASP A 126 -7.45 12.85 5.39
N THR A 127 -8.46 13.73 5.37
CA THR A 127 -8.72 14.64 4.25
C THR A 127 -7.50 15.50 3.93
N MET A 128 -6.93 16.18 4.92
CA MET A 128 -5.77 17.07 4.73
C MET A 128 -4.53 16.30 4.29
N TRP A 129 -4.32 15.12 4.86
CA TRP A 129 -3.19 14.26 4.49
C TRP A 129 -3.30 13.77 3.04
N VAL A 130 -4.49 13.29 2.63
CA VAL A 130 -4.74 12.88 1.24
C VAL A 130 -4.61 14.07 0.28
N ALA A 131 -5.15 15.23 0.64
CA ALA A 131 -5.06 16.44 -0.18
C ALA A 131 -3.60 16.83 -0.44
N ASN A 132 -2.78 16.88 0.62
CA ASN A 132 -1.37 17.19 0.53
C ASN A 132 -0.61 16.19 -0.35
N LEU A 133 -0.86 14.89 -0.19
CA LEU A 133 -0.21 13.86 -1.01
C LEU A 133 -0.63 13.94 -2.48
N LEU A 134 -1.89 14.24 -2.77
CA LEU A 134 -2.39 14.36 -4.12
C LEU A 134 -2.14 15.72 -4.77
N GLY A 135 -1.63 16.70 -4.01
CA GLY A 135 -1.45 18.07 -4.48
C GLY A 135 -2.78 18.79 -4.76
N ILE A 136 -3.83 18.45 -4.02
CA ILE A 136 -5.15 19.08 -4.12
C ILE A 136 -5.16 20.30 -3.21
N ASP A 137 -5.42 21.48 -3.77
CA ASP A 137 -5.60 22.69 -2.98
C ASP A 137 -6.95 22.65 -2.26
N MET A 138 -6.93 22.82 -0.94
CA MET A 138 -8.12 22.82 -0.08
C MET A 138 -8.52 24.22 0.36
N ALA A 139 -7.80 25.26 -0.08
CA ALA A 139 -8.12 26.65 0.22
C ALA A 139 -9.16 27.20 -0.77
N GLU A 140 -10.43 27.08 -0.41
CA GLU A 140 -11.52 27.98 -0.86
C GLU A 140 -12.24 28.58 0.35
#